data_AF-A0A938MCV2-F1
#
_entry.id   AF-A0A938MCV2-F1
#
_cell.length_a   1.000
_cell.length_b   1.000
_cell.length_c   1.000
_cell.angle_alpha   90.00
_cell.angle_beta   90.00
_cell.angle_gamma   90.00
#
_symmetry.space_group_name_H-M   'P 1'
#
loop_
_entity.id
_entity.type
_entity.pdbx_description
1 polymer ?
#
loop_
_entity_poly.entity_id
_entity_poly.type
_entity_poly.pdbx_seq_one_letter_code
_entity_poly.pdbx_strand_id
1 'polypeptide(L)'
;MDESDADRLSEAECVAEFDRLFPQGFAGRDVLAELAPDGWDNSPLLAVFHPSLDQVYEESLRFHRNLQSLPWRKPDAKPKPEPTREEVAKDFHETPIETEREVRELVGQCLWDVFSDNHDVIAADGRIMDLGSFRGSGGFIADWINRQTGESRYDYIDFYMGTIWVSQRADLTPVYQMIFRRLKARRMDWAYHFPRIRLVDMRPVLESLEPPAEPEWATYSPSEAFAQQQEEEKHEREMAKLRDDLDKAHRESIEEAKKRPPPDTVRAYLAVYGRLPRGWPPEAPAEGEET
;
A
#
# COMPACT_ATOMS: atom_id res chain seq x y z
N MET A 1 23.31 0.73 18.20
CA MET A 1 22.81 -0.24 17.22
C MET A 1 21.53 -0.74 17.86
N ASP A 2 20.42 -0.20 17.38
CA ASP A 2 19.12 -0.30 18.02
C ASP A 2 18.65 -1.75 17.95
N GLU A 3 18.05 -2.29 19.02
CA GLU A 3 17.56 -3.68 19.06
C GLU A 3 16.55 -4.00 17.93
N SER A 4 15.98 -2.97 17.28
CA SER A 4 15.05 -3.08 16.16
C SER A 4 15.66 -3.57 14.85
N ASP A 5 16.97 -3.42 14.62
CA ASP A 5 17.62 -3.86 13.39
C ASP A 5 17.91 -5.38 13.37
N ALA A 6 17.96 -6.03 14.54
CA ALA A 6 18.25 -7.45 14.65
C ALA A 6 17.10 -8.33 14.12
N ASP A 7 15.87 -7.81 14.15
CA ASP A 7 14.65 -8.51 13.74
C ASP A 7 14.33 -8.34 12.25
N ARG A 8 15.17 -7.62 11.50
CA ARG A 8 14.94 -7.32 10.07
C ARG A 8 16.06 -7.87 9.20
N LEU A 9 15.70 -8.21 7.96
CA LEU A 9 16.70 -8.44 6.92
C LEU A 9 17.35 -7.10 6.55
N SER A 10 18.66 -7.11 6.35
CA SER A 10 19.35 -5.99 5.73
C SER A 10 18.93 -5.83 4.27
N GLU A 11 19.09 -4.63 3.71
CA GLU A 11 18.79 -4.36 2.30
C GLU A 11 19.48 -5.35 1.35
N ALA A 12 20.75 -5.68 1.61
CA ALA A 12 21.51 -6.65 0.82
C ALA A 12 20.92 -8.07 0.90
N GLU A 13 20.38 -8.46 2.06
CA GLU A 13 19.66 -9.73 2.21
C GLU A 13 18.33 -9.70 1.48
N CYS A 14 17.59 -8.58 1.52
CA CYS A 14 16.35 -8.40 0.77
C CYS A 14 16.59 -8.54 -0.74
N VAL A 15 17.62 -7.87 -1.27
CA VAL A 15 18.03 -8.00 -2.68
C VAL A 15 18.36 -9.46 -3.02
N ALA A 16 19.14 -10.13 -2.16
CA ALA A 16 19.51 -11.53 -2.40
C ALA A 16 18.30 -12.48 -2.36
N GLU A 17 17.26 -12.19 -1.57
CA GLU A 17 16.01 -12.94 -1.61
C GLU A 17 15.20 -12.65 -2.88
N PHE A 18 15.13 -11.40 -3.35
CA PHE A 18 14.50 -11.06 -4.62
C PHE A 18 15.17 -11.76 -5.80
N ASP A 19 16.50 -11.82 -5.83
CA ASP A 19 17.26 -12.56 -6.85
C ASP A 19 16.92 -14.07 -6.84
N ARG A 20 16.59 -14.64 -5.67
CA ARG A 20 16.16 -16.05 -5.53
C ARG A 20 14.69 -16.25 -5.89
N LEU A 21 13.83 -15.28 -5.57
CA LEU A 21 12.40 -15.32 -5.88
C LEU A 21 12.17 -15.14 -7.39
N PHE A 22 12.96 -14.30 -8.04
CA PHE A 22 12.81 -13.92 -9.46
C PHE A 22 14.13 -14.03 -10.22
N PRO A 23 14.69 -15.25 -10.39
CA PRO A 23 16.02 -15.45 -10.96
C PRO A 23 16.16 -15.03 -12.42
N GLN A 24 15.05 -14.90 -13.16
CA GLN A 24 15.03 -14.40 -14.55
C GLN A 24 14.36 -13.03 -14.67
N GLY A 25 14.07 -12.36 -13.56
CA GLY A 25 13.32 -11.11 -13.56
C GLY A 25 11.82 -11.25 -13.36
N PHE A 26 11.15 -10.11 -13.19
CA PHE A 26 9.68 -10.07 -13.07
C PHE A 26 8.94 -10.37 -14.37
N ALA A 27 9.58 -10.19 -15.51
CA ALA A 27 9.07 -10.63 -16.82
C ALA A 27 9.87 -11.83 -17.37
N GLY A 28 10.52 -12.59 -16.48
CA GLY A 28 11.27 -13.79 -16.84
C GLY A 28 10.37 -14.85 -17.47
N ARG A 29 10.96 -15.79 -18.21
CA ARG A 29 10.20 -16.86 -18.89
C ARG A 29 9.43 -17.73 -17.91
N ASP A 30 9.96 -17.90 -16.70
CA ASP A 30 9.31 -18.61 -15.61
C ASP A 30 8.04 -17.89 -15.12
N VAL A 31 8.07 -16.54 -15.02
CA VAL A 31 6.91 -15.74 -14.63
C VAL A 31 5.85 -15.76 -15.74
N LEU A 32 6.26 -15.54 -16.99
CA LEU A 32 5.33 -15.55 -18.13
C LEU A 32 4.64 -16.90 -18.31
N ALA A 33 5.39 -18.01 -18.22
CA ALA A 33 4.82 -19.35 -18.34
C ALA A 33 3.79 -19.65 -17.24
N GLU A 34 3.90 -18.98 -16.10
CA GLU A 34 3.03 -19.17 -14.94
C GLU A 34 1.79 -18.27 -14.98
N LEU A 35 1.94 -17.00 -15.39
CA LEU A 35 0.84 -16.03 -15.43
C LEU A 35 0.06 -16.04 -16.75
N ALA A 36 0.71 -16.43 -17.84
CA ALA A 36 0.16 -16.38 -19.19
C ALA A 36 0.70 -17.55 -20.04
N PRO A 37 0.37 -18.81 -19.70
CA PRO A 37 0.88 -19.99 -20.40
C PRO A 37 0.53 -20.01 -21.90
N ASP A 38 -0.60 -19.41 -22.28
CA ASP A 38 -1.08 -19.31 -23.66
C ASP A 38 -0.66 -17.99 -24.36
N GLY A 39 0.24 -17.21 -23.74
CA GLY A 39 0.66 -15.90 -24.22
C GLY A 39 -0.02 -14.75 -23.48
N TRP A 40 0.69 -13.63 -23.33
CA TRP A 40 0.23 -12.45 -22.59
C TRP A 40 -0.96 -11.76 -23.25
N ASP A 41 -0.98 -11.73 -24.58
CA ASP A 41 -2.07 -11.23 -25.42
C ASP A 41 -3.39 -12.02 -25.23
N ASN A 42 -3.30 -13.28 -24.79
CA ASN A 42 -4.45 -14.13 -24.49
C ASN A 42 -4.76 -14.19 -22.97
N SER A 43 -4.00 -13.47 -22.14
CA SER A 43 -4.21 -13.47 -20.69
C SER A 43 -5.31 -12.50 -20.28
N PRO A 44 -6.22 -12.89 -19.37
CA PRO A 44 -7.18 -11.95 -18.76
C PRO A 44 -6.50 -10.78 -18.05
N LEU A 45 -5.24 -10.95 -17.62
CA LEU A 45 -4.44 -9.89 -16.98
C LEU A 45 -4.09 -8.75 -17.93
N LEU A 46 -4.22 -8.94 -19.26
CA LEU A 46 -4.02 -7.89 -20.25
C LEU A 46 -4.93 -6.68 -20.00
N ALA A 47 -6.14 -6.92 -19.48
CA ALA A 47 -7.13 -5.87 -19.20
C ALA A 47 -6.64 -4.84 -18.16
N VAL A 48 -5.61 -5.16 -17.37
CA VAL A 48 -4.96 -4.21 -16.44
C VAL A 48 -4.44 -2.98 -17.20
N PHE A 49 -3.76 -3.20 -18.32
CA PHE A 49 -3.14 -2.16 -19.15
C PHE A 49 -3.97 -1.79 -20.37
N HIS A 50 -4.78 -2.73 -20.86
CA HIS A 50 -5.64 -2.55 -22.03
C HIS A 50 -7.12 -2.76 -21.65
N PRO A 51 -7.68 -1.92 -20.75
CA PRO A 51 -9.08 -2.02 -20.39
C PRO A 51 -9.96 -1.71 -21.60
N SER A 52 -11.12 -2.35 -21.67
CA SER A 52 -12.13 -1.97 -22.67
C SER A 52 -12.70 -0.58 -22.39
N LEU A 53 -13.24 0.08 -23.41
CA LEU A 53 -13.94 1.36 -23.25
C LEU A 53 -15.03 1.29 -22.17
N ASP A 54 -15.72 0.16 -22.06
CA ASP A 54 -16.78 -0.04 -21.07
C ASP A 54 -16.20 -0.08 -19.65
N GLN A 55 -15.05 -0.74 -19.45
CA GLN A 55 -14.33 -0.72 -18.18
C GLN A 55 -13.88 0.69 -17.80
N VAL A 56 -13.26 1.44 -18.74
CA VAL A 56 -12.83 2.82 -18.47
C VAL A 56 -14.01 3.73 -18.14
N TYR A 57 -15.16 3.52 -18.80
CA TYR A 57 -16.39 4.25 -18.51
C TYR A 57 -16.92 3.95 -17.09
N GLU A 58 -16.99 2.66 -16.72
CA GLU A 58 -17.43 2.25 -15.38
C GLU A 58 -16.49 2.77 -14.27
N GLU A 59 -15.18 2.74 -14.51
CA GLU A 59 -14.18 3.33 -13.61
C GLU A 59 -14.40 4.83 -13.43
N SER A 60 -14.67 5.54 -14.54
CA SER A 60 -14.93 6.99 -14.53
C SER A 60 -16.18 7.32 -13.72
N LEU A 61 -17.26 6.54 -13.86
CA LEU A 61 -18.48 6.69 -13.07
C LEU A 61 -18.24 6.40 -11.59
N ARG A 62 -17.52 5.32 -11.27
CA ARG A 62 -17.20 4.95 -9.89
C ARG A 62 -16.39 6.05 -9.21
N PHE A 63 -15.33 6.52 -9.86
CA PHE A 63 -14.49 7.59 -9.35
C PHE A 63 -15.29 8.88 -9.13
N HIS A 64 -16.14 9.24 -10.09
CA HIS A 64 -17.06 10.37 -9.95
C HIS A 64 -17.94 10.21 -8.71
N ARG A 65 -18.64 9.09 -8.55
CA ARG A 65 -19.54 8.84 -7.41
C ARG A 65 -18.81 8.85 -6.07
N ASN A 66 -17.64 8.23 -6.01
CA ASN A 66 -16.80 8.22 -4.81
C ASN A 66 -16.42 9.66 -4.43
N LEU A 67 -15.95 10.47 -5.38
CA LEU A 67 -15.64 11.88 -5.14
C LEU A 67 -16.84 12.70 -4.67
N GLN A 68 -18.03 12.40 -5.17
CA GLN A 68 -19.28 13.09 -4.79
C GLN A 68 -19.72 12.74 -3.36
N SER A 69 -19.37 11.54 -2.88
CA SER A 69 -19.72 11.07 -1.54
C SER A 69 -18.82 11.61 -0.41
N LEU A 70 -17.74 12.32 -0.74
CA LEU A 70 -16.77 12.78 0.23
C LEU A 70 -17.30 13.94 1.11
N PRO A 71 -17.11 13.87 2.45
CA PRO A 71 -17.75 14.78 3.40
C PRO A 71 -17.17 16.21 3.40
N TRP A 72 -15.98 16.42 2.83
CA TRP A 72 -15.36 17.75 2.70
C TRP A 72 -15.87 18.56 1.50
N ARG A 73 -16.85 18.04 0.75
CA ARG A 73 -17.46 18.77 -0.35
C ARG A 73 -18.33 19.91 0.21
N LYS A 74 -18.07 21.14 -0.24
CA LYS A 74 -18.86 22.32 0.16
C LYS A 74 -20.34 22.04 -0.13
N PRO A 75 -21.27 22.20 0.83
CA PRO A 75 -22.69 21.90 0.66
C PRO A 75 -23.33 22.60 -0.56
N ASP A 76 -22.82 23.79 -0.91
CA ASP A 76 -23.38 24.63 -1.98
C ASP A 76 -22.77 24.37 -3.38
N ALA A 77 -21.81 23.44 -3.50
CA ALA A 77 -21.21 23.13 -4.79
C ALA A 77 -22.12 22.21 -5.60
N LYS A 78 -22.69 22.73 -6.71
CA LYS A 78 -23.46 21.90 -7.66
C LYS A 78 -22.66 20.64 -8.01
N PRO A 79 -23.26 19.43 -7.94
CA PRO A 79 -22.60 18.23 -8.41
C PRO A 79 -22.20 18.43 -9.88
N LYS A 80 -20.92 18.20 -10.20
CA LYS A 80 -20.53 18.02 -11.60
C LYS A 80 -21.38 16.88 -12.18
N PRO A 81 -21.81 16.94 -13.45
CA PRO A 81 -22.53 15.84 -14.06
C PRO A 81 -21.64 14.59 -14.13
N GLU A 82 -22.28 13.42 -14.12
CA GLU A 82 -21.57 12.15 -14.38
C GLU A 82 -20.94 12.22 -15.78
N PRO A 83 -19.71 11.69 -15.97
CA PRO A 83 -19.10 11.59 -17.28
C PRO A 83 -20.00 10.75 -18.20
N THR A 84 -20.10 11.19 -19.45
CA THR A 84 -20.83 10.45 -20.50
C THR A 84 -19.91 9.45 -21.19
N ARG A 85 -20.48 8.39 -21.78
CA ARG A 85 -19.69 7.40 -22.52
C ARG A 85 -19.00 8.03 -23.73
N GLU A 86 -19.65 9.00 -24.37
CA GLU A 86 -19.10 9.74 -25.51
C GLU A 86 -17.92 10.63 -25.11
N GLU A 87 -17.90 11.19 -23.91
CA GLU A 87 -16.75 11.93 -23.38
C GLU A 87 -15.56 10.99 -23.15
N VAL A 88 -15.79 9.87 -22.45
CA VAL A 88 -14.73 8.88 -22.21
C VAL A 88 -14.19 8.29 -23.51
N ALA A 89 -15.06 8.04 -24.50
CA ALA A 89 -14.66 7.50 -25.79
C ALA A 89 -13.76 8.45 -26.61
N LYS A 90 -13.84 9.77 -26.39
CA LYS A 90 -12.97 10.73 -27.08
C LYS A 90 -11.52 10.67 -26.59
N ASP A 91 -11.36 10.43 -25.30
CA ASP A 91 -10.04 10.36 -24.65
C ASP A 91 -9.47 8.92 -24.64
N PHE A 92 -10.28 7.94 -25.04
CA PHE A 92 -9.87 6.53 -25.11
C PHE A 92 -8.98 6.27 -26.33
N HIS A 93 -7.79 5.74 -26.06
CA HIS A 93 -6.83 5.36 -27.09
C HIS A 93 -6.27 3.98 -26.77
N GLU A 94 -6.28 3.08 -27.75
CA GLU A 94 -5.59 1.80 -27.67
C GLU A 94 -4.08 2.04 -27.70
N THR A 95 -3.35 1.34 -26.84
CA THR A 95 -1.88 1.39 -26.82
C THR A 95 -1.31 0.06 -27.30
N PRO A 96 -0.11 0.04 -27.91
CA PRO A 96 0.55 -1.20 -28.27
C PRO A 96 0.81 -2.07 -27.03
N ILE A 97 0.63 -3.39 -27.18
CA ILE A 97 0.95 -4.35 -26.12
C ILE A 97 2.47 -4.46 -25.97
N GLU A 98 2.98 -4.10 -24.79
CA GLU A 98 4.39 -4.21 -24.42
C GLU A 98 4.56 -5.30 -23.34
N THR A 99 4.49 -6.56 -23.77
CA THR A 99 4.42 -7.73 -22.86
C THR A 99 5.44 -7.70 -21.72
N GLU A 100 6.73 -7.53 -22.03
CA GLU A 100 7.76 -7.54 -20.98
C GLU A 100 7.63 -6.38 -20.00
N ARG A 101 7.22 -5.20 -20.48
CA ARG A 101 7.00 -4.02 -19.64
C ARG A 101 5.79 -4.24 -18.74
N GLU A 102 4.66 -4.60 -19.33
CA GLU A 102 3.38 -4.76 -18.64
C GLU A 102 3.44 -5.83 -17.56
N VAL A 103 4.03 -6.99 -17.87
CA VAL A 103 4.19 -8.07 -16.89
C VAL A 103 5.10 -7.63 -15.74
N ARG A 104 6.20 -6.96 -16.06
CA ARG A 104 7.14 -6.44 -15.06
C ARG A 104 6.47 -5.42 -14.13
N GLU A 105 5.73 -4.48 -14.70
CA GLU A 105 5.00 -3.45 -13.96
C GLU A 105 3.93 -4.07 -13.06
N LEU A 106 3.12 -5.00 -13.59
CA LEU A 106 2.07 -5.67 -12.82
C LEU A 106 2.65 -6.47 -11.65
N VAL A 107 3.72 -7.25 -11.89
CA VAL A 107 4.37 -8.01 -10.83
C VAL A 107 4.97 -7.07 -9.78
N GLY A 108 5.59 -5.96 -10.20
CA GLY A 108 6.07 -4.93 -9.28
C GLY A 108 4.96 -4.34 -8.41
N GLN A 109 3.82 -3.99 -9.00
CA GLN A 109 2.67 -3.47 -8.27
C GLN A 109 2.11 -4.49 -7.26
N CYS A 110 1.94 -5.75 -7.66
CA CYS A 110 1.47 -6.81 -6.76
C CYS A 110 2.49 -7.14 -5.66
N LEU A 111 3.80 -6.99 -5.91
CA LEU A 111 4.83 -7.12 -4.88
C LEU A 111 4.74 -5.99 -3.86
N TRP A 112 4.46 -4.77 -4.29
CA TRP A 112 4.20 -3.67 -3.36
C TRP A 112 3.02 -3.99 -2.43
N ASP A 113 1.91 -4.54 -2.97
CA ASP A 113 0.75 -4.92 -2.16
C ASP A 113 1.11 -5.99 -1.12
N VAL A 114 1.95 -6.98 -1.47
CA VAL A 114 2.35 -8.07 -0.56
C VAL A 114 3.36 -7.62 0.50
N PHE A 115 4.31 -6.76 0.15
CA PHE A 115 5.44 -6.39 1.00
C PHE A 115 5.26 -5.05 1.74
N SER A 116 4.31 -4.20 1.32
CA SER A 116 4.27 -2.80 1.78
C SER A 116 2.90 -2.27 2.18
N ASP A 117 1.78 -2.90 1.82
CA ASP A 117 0.42 -2.42 2.17
C ASP A 117 0.06 -2.69 3.65
N ASN A 118 0.97 -2.31 4.56
CA ASN A 118 0.97 -2.68 5.97
C ASN A 118 1.07 -4.19 6.18
N HIS A 119 1.89 -4.91 5.44
CA HIS A 119 2.01 -6.37 5.55
C HIS A 119 3.47 -6.77 5.71
N ASP A 120 3.70 -7.84 6.48
CA ASP A 120 5.06 -8.32 6.74
C ASP A 120 5.29 -9.66 6.03
N VAL A 121 6.37 -9.74 5.27
CA VAL A 121 6.93 -11.01 4.82
C VAL A 121 7.94 -11.48 5.87
N ILE A 122 7.72 -12.67 6.41
CA ILE A 122 8.54 -13.25 7.48
C ILE A 122 9.49 -14.27 6.84
N ALA A 123 10.79 -14.02 6.95
CA ALA A 123 11.82 -14.92 6.45
C ALA A 123 11.84 -16.24 7.22
N ALA A 124 12.50 -17.26 6.65
CA ALA A 124 12.57 -18.59 7.24
C ALA A 124 13.26 -18.64 8.62
N ASP A 125 14.08 -17.64 8.94
CA ASP A 125 14.75 -17.46 10.23
C ASP A 125 13.92 -16.61 11.23
N GLY A 126 12.73 -16.17 10.83
CA GLY A 126 11.82 -15.37 11.65
C GLY A 126 11.99 -13.86 11.51
N ARG A 127 13.02 -13.38 10.79
CA ARG A 127 13.22 -11.94 10.57
C ARG A 127 12.22 -11.39 9.56
N ILE A 128 11.90 -10.11 9.68
CA ILE A 128 11.00 -9.40 8.77
C ILE A 128 11.79 -8.93 7.55
N MET A 129 11.26 -9.24 6.38
CA MET A 129 11.74 -8.72 5.11
C MET A 129 11.05 -7.38 4.82
N ASP A 130 11.53 -6.33 5.49
CA ASP A 130 11.03 -4.96 5.39
C ASP A 130 11.70 -4.26 4.20
N LEU A 131 10.89 -3.78 3.25
CA LEU A 131 11.37 -2.99 2.09
C LEU A 131 11.37 -1.47 2.37
N GLY A 132 11.00 -1.08 3.59
CA GLY A 132 10.97 0.29 4.08
C GLY A 132 9.56 0.89 4.10
N SER A 133 9.51 2.23 4.08
CA SER A 133 8.24 2.95 4.01
C SER A 133 7.47 2.63 2.72
N PHE A 134 6.20 3.06 2.63
CA PHE A 134 5.39 2.91 1.42
C PHE A 134 6.12 3.36 0.15
N ARG A 135 6.85 4.49 0.23
CA ARG A 135 7.70 5.00 -0.87
C ARG A 135 9.02 4.24 -0.97
N GLY A 136 9.59 3.80 0.15
CA GLY A 136 10.79 2.98 0.19
C GLY A 136 10.62 1.67 -0.57
N SER A 137 9.53 0.95 -0.30
CA SER A 137 9.19 -0.28 -1.02
C SER A 137 9.01 -0.05 -2.52
N GLY A 138 8.35 1.05 -2.90
CA GLY A 138 8.23 1.43 -4.31
C GLY A 138 9.59 1.71 -4.95
N GLY A 139 10.48 2.42 -4.24
CA GLY A 139 11.84 2.70 -4.68
C GLY A 139 12.69 1.44 -4.81
N PHE A 140 12.62 0.53 -3.84
CA PHE A 140 13.31 -0.75 -3.88
C PHE A 140 12.91 -1.57 -5.12
N ILE A 141 11.61 -1.64 -5.42
CA ILE A 141 11.07 -2.35 -6.59
C ILE A 141 11.56 -1.69 -7.89
N ALA A 142 11.52 -0.36 -7.98
CA ALA A 142 12.01 0.39 -9.12
C ALA A 142 13.51 0.18 -9.35
N ASP A 143 14.33 0.28 -8.30
CA ASP A 143 15.77 0.08 -8.36
C ASP A 143 16.14 -1.34 -8.77
N TRP A 144 15.43 -2.34 -8.25
CA TRP A 144 15.64 -3.73 -8.64
C TRP A 144 15.33 -3.96 -10.14
N ILE A 145 14.21 -3.42 -10.63
CA ILE A 145 13.85 -3.48 -12.04
C ILE A 145 14.86 -2.75 -12.92
N ASN A 146 15.24 -1.52 -12.56
CA ASN A 146 16.21 -0.70 -13.29
C ASN A 146 17.57 -1.41 -13.38
N ARG A 147 18.01 -2.06 -12.30
CA ARG A 147 19.21 -2.90 -12.29
C ARG A 147 19.10 -4.10 -13.24
N GLN A 148 17.92 -4.70 -13.32
CA GLN A 148 17.66 -5.85 -14.19
C GLN A 148 17.69 -5.47 -15.68
N THR A 149 17.14 -4.31 -16.04
CA THR A 149 17.08 -3.83 -17.44
C THR A 149 18.33 -3.07 -17.87
N GLY A 150 19.10 -2.54 -16.92
CA GLY A 150 20.21 -1.61 -17.19
C GLY A 150 19.74 -0.21 -17.59
N GLU A 151 18.47 0.12 -17.35
CA GLU A 151 17.85 1.41 -17.66
C GLU A 151 17.49 2.16 -16.37
N SER A 152 17.31 3.48 -16.46
CA SER A 152 16.78 4.32 -15.38
C SER A 152 15.36 4.78 -15.74
N ARG A 153 14.46 3.82 -15.97
CA ARG A 153 13.11 4.08 -16.48
C ARG A 153 12.09 4.30 -15.37
N TYR A 154 12.24 3.58 -14.26
CA TYR A 154 11.27 3.56 -13.18
C TYR A 154 11.75 4.37 -11.97
N ASP A 155 10.81 4.91 -11.22
CA ASP A 155 11.00 5.53 -9.91
C ASP A 155 9.94 5.00 -8.93
N TYR A 156 10.04 5.35 -7.64
CA TYR A 156 9.13 4.87 -6.61
C TYR A 156 7.65 5.14 -6.92
N ILE A 157 7.34 6.21 -7.68
CA ILE A 157 5.97 6.60 -8.04
C ILE A 157 5.27 5.52 -8.87
N ASP A 158 6.02 4.75 -9.66
CA ASP A 158 5.46 3.74 -10.55
C ASP A 158 4.86 2.54 -9.79
N PHE A 159 5.33 2.32 -8.55
CA PHE A 159 4.94 1.18 -7.71
C PHE A 159 4.32 1.58 -6.37
N TYR A 160 4.54 2.82 -5.93
CA TYR A 160 3.92 3.36 -4.72
C TYR A 160 2.40 3.31 -4.85
N MET A 161 1.75 2.65 -3.89
CA MET A 161 0.31 2.32 -3.88
C MET A 161 -0.12 1.12 -4.74
N GLY A 162 0.85 0.34 -5.25
CA GLY A 162 0.64 -0.98 -5.84
C GLY A 162 -0.52 -1.02 -6.85
N THR A 163 -1.51 -1.86 -6.59
CA THR A 163 -2.61 -2.10 -7.54
C THR A 163 -3.86 -1.25 -7.30
N ILE A 164 -3.80 -0.20 -6.46
CA ILE A 164 -4.99 0.58 -6.07
C ILE A 164 -5.82 1.12 -7.25
N TRP A 165 -5.16 1.44 -8.37
CA TRP A 165 -5.80 2.00 -9.56
C TRP A 165 -6.28 0.96 -10.57
N VAL A 166 -5.74 -0.27 -10.51
CA VAL A 166 -5.91 -1.28 -11.57
C VAL A 166 -6.47 -2.62 -11.08
N SER A 167 -6.56 -2.83 -9.76
CA SER A 167 -7.02 -4.09 -9.14
C SER A 167 -8.43 -4.53 -9.54
N GLN A 168 -9.26 -3.62 -10.04
CA GLN A 168 -10.62 -3.94 -10.49
C GLN A 168 -10.71 -4.28 -11.99
N ARG A 169 -9.62 -4.14 -12.74
CA ARG A 169 -9.61 -4.37 -14.20
C ARG A 169 -9.51 -5.85 -14.57
N ALA A 170 -8.87 -6.65 -13.72
CA ALA A 170 -8.69 -8.09 -13.91
C ALA A 170 -8.60 -8.77 -12.54
N ASP A 171 -8.82 -10.09 -12.51
CA ASP A 171 -8.56 -10.89 -11.31
C ASP A 171 -7.04 -11.04 -11.11
N LEU A 172 -6.50 -10.37 -10.09
CA LEU A 172 -5.07 -10.41 -9.75
C LEU A 172 -4.69 -11.60 -8.86
N THR A 173 -5.67 -12.41 -8.44
CA THR A 173 -5.43 -13.61 -7.60
C THR A 173 -4.33 -14.52 -8.15
N PRO A 174 -4.22 -14.80 -9.47
CA PRO A 174 -3.13 -15.64 -10.01
C PRO A 174 -1.73 -15.06 -9.76
N VAL A 175 -1.57 -13.73 -9.82
CA VAL A 175 -0.29 -13.05 -9.58
C VAL A 175 0.11 -13.19 -8.11
N TYR A 176 -0.83 -12.93 -7.19
CA TYR A 176 -0.59 -13.13 -5.76
C TYR A 176 -0.28 -14.59 -5.42
N GLN A 177 -0.99 -15.55 -6.04
CA GLN A 177 -0.71 -16.97 -5.82
C GLN A 177 0.67 -17.38 -6.31
N MET A 178 1.15 -16.84 -7.44
CA MET A 178 2.54 -17.03 -7.88
C MET A 178 3.51 -16.51 -6.83
N ILE A 179 3.33 -15.26 -6.38
CA ILE A 179 4.21 -14.63 -5.37
C ILE A 179 4.25 -15.49 -4.10
N PHE A 180 3.09 -15.86 -3.56
CA PHE A 180 3.00 -16.71 -2.37
C PHE A 180 3.58 -18.10 -2.58
N ARG A 181 3.48 -18.70 -3.77
CA ARG A 181 4.13 -20.00 -4.06
C ARG A 181 5.65 -19.87 -4.01
N ARG A 182 6.20 -18.78 -4.55
CA ARG A 182 7.64 -18.47 -4.48
C ARG A 182 8.09 -18.24 -3.03
N LEU A 183 7.35 -17.45 -2.25
CA LEU A 183 7.60 -17.24 -0.82
C LEU A 183 7.55 -18.56 -0.03
N LYS A 184 6.51 -19.38 -0.26
CA LYS A 184 6.35 -20.69 0.41
C LYS A 184 7.49 -21.65 0.08
N ALA A 185 7.96 -21.67 -1.18
CA ALA A 185 9.10 -22.48 -1.60
C ALA A 185 10.40 -22.10 -0.85
N ARG A 186 10.51 -20.82 -0.45
CA ARG A 186 11.60 -20.29 0.39
C ARG A 186 11.37 -20.47 1.89
N ARG A 187 10.26 -21.11 2.30
CA ARG A 187 9.81 -21.26 3.71
C ARG A 187 9.54 -19.92 4.40
N MET A 188 9.17 -18.91 3.62
CA MET A 188 8.73 -17.63 4.16
C MET A 188 7.25 -17.70 4.52
N ASP A 189 6.83 -16.85 5.45
CA ASP A 189 5.44 -16.67 5.86
C ASP A 189 5.00 -15.22 5.63
N TRP A 190 3.72 -14.94 5.84
CA TRP A 190 3.15 -13.62 5.62
C TRP A 190 2.16 -13.26 6.72
N ALA A 191 2.30 -12.07 7.27
CA ALA A 191 1.37 -11.49 8.23
C ALA A 191 0.62 -10.33 7.58
N TYR A 192 -0.70 -10.44 7.62
CA TYR A 192 -1.61 -9.42 7.17
C TYR A 192 -1.89 -8.46 8.33
N HIS A 193 -1.67 -7.16 8.13
CA HIS A 193 -2.16 -6.14 9.07
C HIS A 193 -3.28 -5.34 8.44
N PHE A 194 -4.39 -5.26 9.16
CA PHE A 194 -5.56 -4.51 8.70
C PHE A 194 -5.27 -3.00 8.77
N PRO A 195 -5.61 -2.22 7.73
CA PRO A 195 -5.27 -0.79 7.68
C PRO A 195 -5.78 -0.03 8.92
N ARG A 196 -4.85 0.67 9.59
CA ARG A 196 -5.14 1.56 10.71
C ARG A 196 -4.56 2.94 10.46
N ILE A 197 -5.42 3.94 10.39
CA ILE A 197 -4.99 5.33 10.28
C ILE A 197 -4.55 5.76 11.68
N ARG A 198 -3.25 6.03 11.86
CA ARG A 198 -2.68 6.57 13.09
C ARG A 198 -2.50 8.09 12.97
N LEU A 199 -2.77 8.80 14.06
CA LEU A 199 -2.54 10.23 14.17
C LEU A 199 -1.12 10.46 14.72
N VAL A 200 -0.25 11.10 13.93
CA VAL A 200 1.13 11.45 14.34
C VAL A 200 1.17 12.94 14.70
N ASP A 201 1.62 13.27 15.91
CA ASP A 201 1.89 14.65 16.32
C ASP A 201 3.27 15.07 15.85
N MET A 202 3.34 16.07 14.99
CA MET A 202 4.60 16.58 14.42
C MET A 202 5.17 17.77 15.21
N ARG A 203 4.45 18.32 16.20
CA ARG A 203 4.93 19.47 16.99
C ARG A 203 6.29 19.23 17.66
N PRO A 204 6.56 18.07 18.29
CA PRO A 204 7.87 17.83 18.92
C PRO A 204 9.03 17.87 17.92
N VAL A 205 8.79 17.44 16.68
CA VAL A 205 9.79 17.50 15.60
C VAL A 205 10.02 18.95 15.18
N LEU A 206 8.95 19.73 15.03
CA LEU A 206 9.03 21.14 14.67
C LEU A 206 9.75 21.96 15.74
N GLU A 207 9.42 21.75 17.01
CA GLU A 207 10.06 22.38 18.17
C GLU A 207 11.57 22.06 18.24
N SER A 208 11.96 20.83 17.91
CA SER A 208 13.38 20.43 17.88
C SER A 208 14.20 21.06 16.74
N LEU A 209 13.54 21.59 15.71
CA LEU A 209 14.17 22.28 14.59
C LEU A 209 14.29 23.80 14.81
N GLU A 210 13.64 24.33 15.85
CA GLU A 210 13.75 25.74 16.20
C GLU A 210 15.15 26.04 16.76
N PRO A 211 15.78 27.16 16.37
CA PRO A 211 17.07 27.55 16.93
C PRO A 211 16.93 27.76 18.44
N PRO A 212 17.96 27.42 19.25
CA PRO A 212 17.89 27.58 20.69
C PRO A 212 17.58 29.03 21.04
N ALA A 213 16.44 29.25 21.69
CA ALA A 213 15.99 30.57 22.13
C ALA A 213 16.99 31.17 23.15
N GLU A 214 16.94 32.49 23.31
CA GLU A 214 17.63 33.16 24.42
C GLU A 214 17.23 32.53 25.77
N PRO A 215 18.09 32.59 26.81
CA PRO A 215 17.85 31.90 28.06
C PRO A 215 16.46 32.20 28.65
N GLU A 216 15.69 31.17 29.00
CA GLU A 216 14.28 31.24 29.43
C GLU A 216 13.99 32.29 30.52
N TRP A 217 14.98 32.65 31.34
CA TRP A 217 14.86 33.63 32.41
C TRP A 217 14.82 35.10 31.94
N ALA A 218 15.21 35.40 30.69
CA ALA A 218 15.25 36.76 30.14
C ALA A 218 13.90 37.21 29.53
N THR A 219 13.04 36.25 29.19
CA THR A 219 11.77 36.47 28.47
C THR A 219 10.55 35.82 29.14
N TYR A 220 10.71 35.23 30.33
CA TYR A 220 9.61 34.57 31.05
C TYR A 220 8.47 35.54 31.43
N SER A 221 7.27 35.24 30.94
CA SER A 221 6.04 35.92 31.29
C SER A 221 5.03 34.91 31.85
N PRO A 222 4.60 35.03 33.13
CA PRO A 222 3.63 34.11 33.73
C PRO A 222 2.30 34.00 32.98
N SER A 223 1.86 35.08 32.32
CA SER A 223 0.64 35.07 31.50
C SER A 223 0.83 34.30 30.19
N GLU A 224 2.03 34.33 29.62
CA GLU A 224 2.34 33.57 28.39
C GLU A 224 2.52 32.08 28.71
N ALA A 225 3.19 31.74 29.81
CA ALA A 225 3.30 30.36 30.28
C ALA A 225 1.91 29.74 30.58
N PHE A 226 1.02 30.50 31.21
CA PHE A 226 -0.35 30.03 31.47
C PHE A 226 -1.20 29.92 30.19
N ALA A 227 -0.98 30.79 29.20
CA ALA A 227 -1.63 30.70 27.90
C ALA A 227 -1.14 29.48 27.11
N GLN A 228 0.18 29.24 27.07
CA GLN A 228 0.78 28.05 26.46
C GLN A 228 0.25 26.77 27.10
N GLN A 229 0.19 26.70 28.43
CA GLN A 229 -0.38 25.56 29.14
C GLN A 229 -1.85 25.30 28.78
N GLN A 230 -2.67 26.36 28.61
CA GLN A 230 -4.06 26.19 28.17
C GLN A 230 -4.17 25.74 26.71
N GLU A 231 -3.29 26.21 25.83
CA GLU A 231 -3.23 25.78 24.43
C GLU A 231 -2.78 24.31 24.32
N GLU A 232 -1.80 23.90 25.12
CA GLU A 232 -1.36 22.51 25.25
C GLU A 232 -2.49 21.61 25.73
N GLU A 233 -3.16 21.96 26.84
CA GLU A 233 -4.29 21.17 27.35
C GLU A 233 -5.43 21.06 26.32
N LYS A 234 -5.71 22.14 25.58
CA LYS A 234 -6.72 22.12 24.54
C LYS A 234 -6.30 21.22 23.38
N HIS A 235 -5.05 21.32 22.94
CA HIS A 235 -4.52 20.50 21.87
C HIS A 235 -4.50 19.01 22.27
N GLU A 236 -4.08 18.68 23.49
CA GLU A 236 -4.12 17.31 24.02
C GLU A 236 -5.55 16.76 24.01
N ARG A 237 -6.54 17.55 24.43
CA ARG A 237 -7.96 17.15 24.38
C ARG A 237 -8.44 16.95 22.94
N GLU A 238 -8.08 17.83 22.01
CA GLU A 238 -8.43 17.71 20.60
C GLU A 238 -7.80 16.47 19.97
N MET A 239 -6.51 16.22 20.23
CA MET A 239 -5.79 15.03 19.77
C MET A 239 -6.36 13.73 20.37
N ALA A 240 -6.67 13.72 21.66
CA ALA A 240 -7.29 12.58 22.32
C ALA A 240 -8.66 12.25 21.70
N LYS A 241 -9.47 13.28 21.42
CA LYS A 241 -10.75 13.12 20.74
C LYS A 241 -10.57 12.58 19.32
N LEU A 242 -9.63 13.13 18.55
CA LEU A 242 -9.36 12.64 17.19
C LEU A 242 -8.85 11.20 17.18
N ARG A 243 -8.02 10.81 18.16
CA ARG A 243 -7.58 9.42 18.32
C ARG A 243 -8.76 8.48 18.60
N ASP A 244 -9.65 8.85 19.53
CA ASP A 244 -10.85 8.05 19.83
C ASP A 244 -11.80 7.93 18.62
N ASP A 245 -12.00 9.04 17.89
CA ASP A 245 -12.79 9.05 16.65
C ASP A 245 -12.18 8.12 15.58
N LEU A 246 -10.85 8.11 15.41
CA LEU A 246 -10.15 7.23 14.47
C LEU A 246 -10.20 5.75 14.91
N ASP A 247 -10.04 5.46 16.20
CA ASP A 247 -10.12 4.11 16.73
C ASP A 247 -11.55 3.54 16.66
N LYS A 248 -12.56 4.40 16.86
CA LYS A 248 -13.95 4.04 16.61
C LYS A 248 -14.18 3.72 15.13
N ALA A 249 -13.73 4.58 14.21
CA ALA A 249 -13.85 4.34 12.78
C ALA A 249 -13.11 3.06 12.34
N HIS A 250 -11.95 2.77 12.94
CA HIS A 250 -11.21 1.53 12.70
C HIS A 250 -11.97 0.29 13.17
N ARG A 251 -12.56 0.31 14.38
CA ARG A 251 -13.43 -0.78 14.86
C ARG A 251 -14.62 -1.02 13.94
N GLU A 252 -15.30 0.03 13.50
CA GLU A 252 -16.40 -0.06 12.54
C GLU A 252 -15.93 -0.66 11.19
N SER A 253 -14.73 -0.28 10.75
CA SER A 253 -14.12 -0.81 9.51
C SER A 253 -13.77 -2.31 9.62
N ILE A 254 -13.29 -2.76 10.78
CA ILE A 254 -13.06 -4.19 11.06
C ILE A 254 -14.37 -4.98 10.96
N GLU A 255 -15.43 -4.50 11.61
CA GLU A 255 -16.72 -5.18 11.60
C GLU A 255 -17.33 -5.24 10.20
N GLU A 256 -17.12 -4.20 9.38
CA GLU A 256 -17.54 -4.20 7.99
C GLU A 256 -16.69 -5.14 7.12
N ALA A 257 -15.38 -5.20 7.36
CA ALA A 257 -14.47 -6.10 6.64
C ALA A 257 -14.81 -7.57 6.88
N LYS A 258 -15.23 -7.94 8.10
CA LYS A 258 -15.66 -9.32 8.44
C LYS A 258 -16.88 -9.79 7.66
N LYS A 259 -17.73 -8.87 7.17
CA LYS A 259 -18.94 -9.21 6.39
C LYS A 259 -18.65 -9.43 4.91
N ARG A 260 -17.50 -8.96 4.43
CA ARG A 260 -17.08 -9.02 3.03
C ARG A 260 -16.22 -10.26 2.80
N PRO A 261 -16.12 -10.74 1.54
CA PRO A 261 -15.10 -11.72 1.22
C PRO A 261 -13.70 -11.19 1.57
N PRO A 262 -12.74 -12.05 1.95
CA PRO A 262 -11.37 -11.62 2.19
C PRO A 262 -10.76 -10.94 0.97
N PRO A 263 -9.83 -9.99 1.17
CA PRO A 263 -9.05 -9.38 0.09
C PRO A 263 -8.39 -10.44 -0.80
N ASP A 264 -8.17 -10.10 -2.07
CA ASP A 264 -7.58 -11.01 -3.07
C ASP A 264 -6.22 -11.57 -2.62
N THR A 265 -5.41 -10.75 -1.95
CA THR A 265 -4.14 -11.16 -1.32
C THR A 265 -4.34 -12.25 -0.25
N VAL A 266 -5.30 -12.07 0.65
CA VAL A 266 -5.64 -13.06 1.69
C VAL A 266 -6.20 -14.34 1.07
N ARG A 267 -7.06 -14.25 0.06
CA ARG A 267 -7.58 -15.44 -0.65
C ARG A 267 -6.45 -16.20 -1.35
N ALA A 268 -5.53 -15.49 -1.99
CA ALA A 268 -4.37 -16.09 -2.64
C ALA A 268 -3.45 -16.78 -1.63
N TYR A 269 -3.18 -16.15 -0.48
CA TYR A 269 -2.42 -16.76 0.60
C TYR A 269 -3.11 -18.05 1.08
N LEU A 270 -4.42 -18.01 1.36
CA LEU A 270 -5.20 -19.17 1.79
C LEU A 270 -5.10 -20.32 0.78
N ALA A 271 -5.22 -20.03 -0.52
CA ALA A 271 -5.12 -21.03 -1.57
C ALA A 271 -3.74 -21.71 -1.62
N VAL A 272 -2.67 -20.97 -1.34
CA VAL A 272 -1.29 -21.48 -1.42
C VAL A 272 -0.83 -22.14 -0.13
N TYR A 273 -1.11 -21.54 1.02
CA TYR A 273 -0.65 -22.01 2.34
C TYR A 273 -1.64 -22.98 2.99
N GLY A 274 -2.90 -23.01 2.56
CA GLY A 274 -3.96 -23.87 3.12
C GLY A 274 -4.46 -23.40 4.49
N ARG A 275 -4.09 -22.19 4.92
CA ARG A 275 -4.50 -21.55 6.17
C ARG A 275 -4.67 -20.04 5.96
N LEU A 276 -5.44 -19.39 6.83
CA LEU A 276 -5.51 -17.93 6.85
C LEU A 276 -4.17 -17.35 7.36
N PRO A 277 -3.76 -16.18 6.85
CA PRO A 277 -2.57 -15.50 7.35
C PRO A 277 -2.80 -15.01 8.77
N ARG A 278 -1.72 -14.77 9.50
CA ARG A 278 -1.79 -14.06 10.78
C ARG A 278 -2.43 -12.68 10.54
N GLY A 279 -3.34 -12.28 11.42
CA GLY A 279 -4.06 -11.00 11.34
C GLY A 279 -5.33 -11.01 10.47
N TRP A 280 -5.71 -12.17 9.91
CA TRP A 280 -7.02 -12.36 9.28
C TRP A 280 -7.79 -13.56 9.90
N PRO A 281 -9.08 -13.40 10.28
CA PRO A 281 -9.88 -12.18 10.21
C PRO A 281 -9.31 -11.09 11.13
N PRO A 282 -9.53 -9.81 10.79
CA PRO A 282 -9.04 -8.73 11.62
C PRO A 282 -9.78 -8.75 12.96
N GLU A 283 -9.02 -8.69 14.04
CA GLU A 283 -9.55 -8.58 15.40
C GLU A 283 -9.33 -7.14 15.89
N ALA A 284 -10.32 -6.59 16.60
CA ALA A 284 -10.11 -5.32 17.28
C ALA A 284 -9.06 -5.56 18.38
N PRO A 285 -8.08 -4.67 18.56
CA PRO A 285 -7.15 -4.78 19.68
C PRO A 285 -7.94 -4.86 20.99
N ALA A 286 -7.53 -5.75 21.89
CA ALA A 286 -8.12 -5.83 23.21
C ALA A 286 -7.96 -4.47 23.92
N GLU A 287 -8.96 -4.05 24.69
CA GLU A 287 -8.90 -2.78 25.45
C GLU A 287 -7.61 -2.75 26.30
N GLY A 288 -6.63 -1.93 25.90
CA GLY A 288 -5.36 -1.75 26.61
C GLY A 288 -4.10 -2.27 25.91
N GLU A 289 -4.17 -2.88 24.73
CA GLU A 289 -2.96 -3.18 23.94
C GLU A 289 -2.55 -1.96 23.09
N GLU A 290 -1.70 -1.10 23.66
CA GLU A 290 -0.89 -0.17 22.89
C GLU A 290 0.32 -0.93 22.29
N THR A 291 0.33 -1.11 20.97
CA THR A 291 1.51 -1.53 20.18
C THR A 291 1.83 -0.51 19.10
#